data_AF-F3AN96-F1
#
_entry.id   AF-F3AN96-F1
#
_cell.length_a   1.000
_cell.length_b   1.000
_cell.length_c   1.000
_cell.angle_alpha   90.00
_cell.angle_beta   90.00
_cell.angle_gamma   90.00
#
_symmetry.space_group_name_H-M   'P 1'
#
loop_
_entity.id
_entity.type
_entity.pdbx_description
1 polymer ?
#
loop_
_entity_poly.entity_id
_entity_poly.type
_entity_poly.pdbx_seq_one_letter_code
_entity_poly.pdbx_strand_id
1 'polypeptide(L)'
;KKSQKQTSRSPENKLQEVYISNSNNTNINNTNLSENKSNHIVSADGIGSEENEMETLHAYQSLIKENLDYDSLLVSHPHDKNQIDEIVDLIVETVMCKSDKVLIASNWYSGALVRGKFMKLNYSHVEYVLHCLEGNTSKIKNIKKYLLAALFNAPSTISGYYRAEVNHDMPWLAR
;
A
#
# COMPACT_ATOMS: atom_id res chain seq x y z
N LYS A 1 61.13 21.26 1.31
CA LYS A 1 61.22 20.48 2.58
C LYS A 1 59.81 20.00 2.94
N LYS A 2 59.57 18.69 2.91
CA LYS A 2 58.32 18.03 3.35
C LYS A 2 58.23 18.04 4.88
N SER A 3 57.02 18.17 5.43
CA SER A 3 56.67 17.80 6.81
C SER A 3 55.17 17.43 6.83
N GLN A 4 54.82 16.15 6.78
CA GLN A 4 54.49 15.24 7.89
C GLN A 4 53.40 15.75 8.84
N LYS A 5 52.18 15.21 8.67
CA LYS A 5 51.11 15.25 9.67
C LYS A 5 51.31 14.07 10.62
N GLN A 6 51.48 14.35 11.91
CA GLN A 6 51.32 13.38 13.00
C GLN A 6 50.15 13.83 13.87
N THR A 7 49.10 13.02 13.93
CA THR A 7 47.99 13.14 14.87
C THR A 7 48.37 12.55 16.23
N SER A 8 48.01 13.26 17.29
CA SER A 8 48.37 12.99 18.69
C SER A 8 47.44 11.97 19.37
N ARG A 9 48.04 11.03 20.13
CA ARG A 9 47.62 10.43 21.44
C ARG A 9 46.24 9.76 21.54
N SER A 10 45.98 8.64 22.23
CA SER A 10 46.69 7.50 22.87
C SER A 10 45.56 6.49 23.30
N PRO A 11 45.85 5.27 23.79
CA PRO A 11 44.97 4.08 23.68
C PRO A 11 44.04 3.84 24.89
N GLU A 12 42.91 3.15 24.67
CA GLU A 12 42.03 2.65 25.73
C GLU A 12 41.84 1.12 25.69
N ASN A 13 42.51 0.50 26.67
CA ASN A 13 42.20 -0.62 27.57
C ASN A 13 41.29 -1.81 27.16
N LYS A 14 41.80 -3.00 27.48
CA LYS A 14 41.18 -4.34 27.42
C LYS A 14 40.17 -4.55 28.55
N LEU A 15 39.20 -5.45 28.33
CA LEU A 15 38.57 -6.25 29.38
C LEU A 15 38.66 -7.74 29.02
N GLN A 16 38.98 -8.56 30.02
CA GLN A 16 39.27 -9.99 29.92
C GLN A 16 38.32 -10.79 30.83
N GLU A 17 37.71 -11.82 30.24
CA GLU A 17 37.21 -13.10 30.78
C GLU A 17 36.18 -13.13 31.93
N VAL A 18 35.04 -13.82 31.67
CA VAL A 18 34.28 -14.55 32.70
C VAL A 18 33.86 -15.93 32.17
N TYR A 19 34.56 -16.94 32.70
CA TYR A 19 34.21 -18.33 33.01
C TYR A 19 33.17 -19.12 32.18
N ILE A 20 33.70 -20.15 31.51
CA ILE A 20 33.00 -21.38 31.10
C ILE A 20 32.81 -22.25 32.35
N SER A 21 31.58 -22.69 32.63
CA SER A 21 31.33 -23.87 33.46
C SER A 21 30.37 -24.82 32.72
N ASN A 22 30.94 -25.92 32.24
CA ASN A 22 30.21 -27.10 31.80
C ASN A 22 30.05 -28.04 33.01
N SER A 23 28.86 -28.62 33.23
CA SER A 23 28.73 -30.04 33.59
C SER A 23 27.29 -30.59 33.51
N ASN A 24 27.07 -31.46 32.53
CA ASN A 24 26.53 -32.84 32.54
C ASN A 24 25.29 -33.27 33.36
N ASN A 25 24.22 -33.57 32.58
CA ASN A 25 23.60 -34.91 32.36
C ASN A 25 22.72 -35.57 33.44
N THR A 26 21.43 -35.79 33.12
CA THR A 26 20.64 -36.96 33.58
C THR A 26 19.57 -37.36 32.55
N ASN A 27 19.93 -38.32 31.69
CA ASN A 27 19.25 -39.55 31.28
C ASN A 27 17.69 -39.73 31.42
N ILE A 28 17.01 -39.76 30.26
CA ILE A 28 15.94 -40.66 29.73
C ILE A 28 14.68 -40.98 30.56
N ASN A 29 13.51 -40.70 29.99
CA ASN A 29 12.44 -41.70 29.80
C ASN A 29 11.55 -41.40 28.57
N ASN A 30 11.54 -42.38 27.68
CA ASN A 30 10.76 -42.46 26.45
C ASN A 30 9.30 -42.79 26.81
N THR A 31 8.33 -41.93 26.49
CA THR A 31 6.90 -42.27 26.63
C THR A 31 6.06 -41.65 25.52
N ASN A 32 5.65 -42.53 24.61
CA ASN A 32 4.40 -42.52 23.83
C ASN A 32 4.06 -41.29 22.98
N LEU A 33 4.20 -41.52 21.66
CA LEU A 33 3.26 -41.12 20.62
C LEU A 33 1.86 -40.82 21.18
N SER A 34 1.53 -39.53 21.32
CA SER A 34 0.13 -39.10 21.36
C SER A 34 -0.10 -38.24 20.13
N GLU A 35 -0.85 -38.82 19.19
CA GLU A 35 -1.50 -38.10 18.11
C GLU A 35 -2.46 -37.09 18.74
N ASN A 36 -1.94 -35.92 19.09
CA ASN A 36 -2.75 -34.72 19.25
C ASN A 36 -3.17 -34.30 17.84
N LYS A 37 -4.17 -35.01 17.33
CA LYS A 37 -5.13 -34.49 16.37
C LYS A 37 -5.77 -33.31 17.09
N SER A 38 -5.21 -32.11 16.90
CA SER A 38 -5.81 -30.90 17.44
C SER A 38 -7.23 -30.87 16.93
N ASN A 39 -8.18 -30.99 17.86
CA ASN A 39 -9.59 -31.05 17.57
C ASN A 39 -9.97 -29.76 16.84
N HIS A 40 -10.05 -29.87 15.51
CA HIS A 40 -10.75 -28.90 14.71
C HIS A 40 -12.22 -29.06 15.09
N ILE A 41 -12.62 -28.34 16.15
CA ILE A 41 -14.03 -28.12 16.44
C ILE A 41 -14.52 -27.29 15.26
N VAL A 42 -15.08 -27.99 14.28
CA VAL A 42 -16.00 -27.44 13.31
C VAL A 42 -17.12 -26.80 14.12
N SER A 43 -17.04 -25.48 14.29
CA SER A 43 -18.26 -24.71 14.52
C SER A 43 -18.97 -24.64 13.18
N ALA A 44 -19.98 -25.49 13.07
CA ALA A 44 -20.92 -25.48 11.96
C ALA A 44 -21.65 -24.14 11.95
N ASP A 45 -21.23 -23.24 11.07
CA ASP A 45 -22.03 -22.14 10.47
C ASP A 45 -21.25 -21.36 9.36
N GLY A 46 -20.19 -21.96 8.78
CA GLY A 46 -19.20 -21.22 7.99
C GLY A 46 -19.24 -21.37 6.47
N ILE A 47 -20.26 -21.99 5.87
CA ILE A 47 -20.33 -22.10 4.38
C ILE A 47 -20.96 -20.82 3.78
N GLY A 48 -21.74 -20.07 4.55
CA GLY A 48 -22.44 -18.86 4.07
C GLY A 48 -21.66 -17.54 4.19
N SER A 49 -20.50 -17.51 4.85
CA SER A 49 -19.75 -16.24 5.05
C SER A 49 -18.79 -15.92 3.90
N GLU A 50 -18.13 -16.93 3.34
CA GLU A 50 -17.14 -16.74 2.26
C GLU A 50 -17.83 -16.46 0.91
N GLU A 51 -18.91 -17.18 0.60
CA GLU A 51 -19.72 -16.94 -0.60
C GLU A 51 -20.26 -15.50 -0.64
N ASN A 52 -20.69 -14.99 0.52
CA ASN A 52 -21.21 -13.63 0.66
C ASN A 52 -20.12 -12.55 0.53
N GLU A 53 -18.92 -12.78 1.07
CA GLU A 53 -17.79 -11.85 0.88
C GLU A 53 -17.34 -11.79 -0.58
N MET A 54 -17.34 -12.93 -1.30
CA MET A 54 -17.01 -12.97 -2.73
C MET A 54 -18.07 -12.26 -3.58
N GLU A 55 -19.35 -12.47 -3.30
CA GLU A 55 -20.46 -11.77 -3.97
C GLU A 55 -20.36 -10.26 -3.73
N THR A 56 -20.09 -9.85 -2.49
CA THR A 56 -19.89 -8.45 -2.12
C THR A 56 -18.70 -7.83 -2.86
N LEU A 57 -17.58 -8.56 -2.96
CA LEU A 57 -16.41 -8.12 -3.72
C LEU A 57 -16.77 -7.89 -5.20
N HIS A 58 -17.45 -8.85 -5.83
CA HIS A 58 -17.83 -8.74 -7.23
C HIS A 58 -18.80 -7.57 -7.47
N ALA A 59 -19.74 -7.33 -6.55
CA ALA A 59 -20.65 -6.20 -6.60
C ALA A 59 -19.90 -4.86 -6.53
N TYR A 60 -18.96 -4.71 -5.60
CA TYR A 60 -18.14 -3.50 -5.52
C TYR A 60 -17.23 -3.32 -6.73
N GLN A 61 -16.62 -4.39 -7.22
CA GLN A 61 -15.76 -4.34 -8.40
C GLN A 61 -16.55 -3.89 -9.64
N SER A 62 -17.78 -4.40 -9.82
CA SER A 62 -18.67 -4.00 -10.92
C SER A 62 -19.08 -2.53 -10.81
N LEU A 63 -19.53 -2.10 -9.63
CA LEU A 63 -19.93 -0.71 -9.37
C LEU A 63 -18.77 0.28 -9.57
N ILE A 64 -17.58 -0.08 -9.08
CA ILE A 64 -16.39 0.76 -9.23
C ILE A 64 -16.00 0.86 -10.71
N LYS A 65 -16.00 -0.25 -11.46
CA LYS A 65 -15.71 -0.22 -12.91
C LYS A 65 -16.70 0.64 -13.69
N GLU A 66 -17.98 0.60 -13.33
CA GLU A 66 -19.02 1.47 -13.91
C GLU A 66 -18.73 2.95 -13.61
N ASN A 67 -18.50 3.31 -12.35
CA ASN A 67 -18.20 4.69 -11.96
C ASN A 67 -16.94 5.26 -12.65
N LEU A 68 -15.95 4.40 -12.87
CA LEU A 68 -14.68 4.76 -13.49
C LEU A 68 -14.74 4.82 -15.02
N ASP A 69 -15.83 4.36 -15.64
CA ASP A 69 -15.90 4.15 -17.09
C ASP A 69 -14.69 3.32 -17.59
N TYR A 70 -14.54 2.15 -16.98
CA TYR A 70 -13.37 1.28 -17.14
C TYR A 70 -13.06 0.95 -18.61
N ASP A 71 -14.08 0.66 -19.42
CA ASP A 71 -13.88 0.33 -20.84
C ASP A 71 -13.31 1.53 -21.62
N SER A 72 -13.79 2.75 -21.33
CA SER A 72 -13.25 3.97 -21.94
C SER A 72 -11.82 4.26 -21.50
N LEU A 73 -11.46 3.94 -20.25
CA LEU A 73 -10.07 4.00 -19.77
C LEU A 73 -9.17 3.07 -20.59
N LEU A 74 -9.60 1.83 -20.85
CA LEU A 74 -8.83 0.86 -21.63
C LEU A 74 -8.68 1.27 -23.10
N VAL A 75 -9.70 1.90 -23.69
CA VAL A 75 -9.64 2.42 -25.06
C VAL A 75 -8.64 3.58 -25.16
N SER A 76 -8.65 4.48 -24.18
CA SER A 76 -7.81 5.69 -24.20
C SER A 76 -6.36 5.39 -23.78
N HIS A 77 -6.15 4.36 -22.97
CA HIS A 77 -4.85 3.95 -22.42
C HIS A 77 -4.58 2.45 -22.68
N PRO A 78 -4.45 2.03 -23.96
CA PRO A 78 -4.37 0.62 -24.31
C PRO A 78 -3.11 -0.08 -23.78
N HIS A 79 -2.06 0.68 -23.46
CA HIS A 79 -0.81 0.15 -22.91
C HIS A 79 -0.79 0.06 -21.38
N ASP A 80 -1.76 0.67 -20.70
CA ASP A 80 -1.79 0.80 -19.23
C ASP A 80 -2.81 -0.11 -18.56
N LYS A 81 -3.39 -1.07 -19.30
CA LYS A 81 -4.40 -2.00 -18.79
C LYS A 81 -4.03 -2.58 -17.41
N ASN A 82 -2.79 -3.05 -17.24
CA ASN A 82 -2.35 -3.64 -15.97
C ASN A 82 -2.34 -2.61 -14.83
N GLN A 83 -1.91 -1.36 -15.08
CA GLN A 83 -1.96 -0.31 -14.06
C GLN A 83 -3.41 0.08 -13.72
N ILE A 84 -4.29 0.13 -14.73
CA ILE A 84 -5.72 0.40 -14.52
C ILE A 84 -6.35 -0.70 -13.68
N ASP A 85 -6.06 -1.97 -13.98
CA ASP A 85 -6.52 -3.12 -13.19
C ASP A 85 -6.04 -3.00 -11.72
N GLU A 86 -4.75 -2.71 -11.51
CA GLU A 86 -4.17 -2.51 -10.17
C GLU A 86 -4.82 -1.34 -9.40
N ILE A 87 -5.14 -0.24 -10.09
CA ILE A 87 -5.83 0.91 -9.50
C ILE A 87 -7.25 0.54 -9.10
N VAL A 88 -7.99 -0.17 -9.96
CA VAL A 88 -9.36 -0.64 -9.66
C VAL A 88 -9.34 -1.54 -8.43
N ASP A 89 -8.44 -2.52 -8.38
CA ASP A 89 -8.33 -3.44 -7.24
C ASP A 89 -7.99 -2.69 -5.95
N LEU A 90 -7.10 -1.69 -6.01
CA LEU A 90 -6.79 -0.85 -4.86
C LEU A 90 -8.00 -0.02 -4.39
N ILE A 91 -8.82 0.49 -5.30
CA ILE A 91 -10.03 1.23 -4.96
C ILE A 91 -11.04 0.29 -4.28
N VAL A 92 -11.26 -0.91 -4.83
CA VAL A 92 -12.13 -1.94 -4.25
C VAL A 92 -11.65 -2.32 -2.85
N GLU A 93 -10.37 -2.63 -2.67
CA GLU A 93 -9.77 -2.97 -1.38
C GLU A 93 -9.99 -1.84 -0.35
N THR A 94 -9.81 -0.59 -0.77
CA THR A 94 -9.97 0.58 0.09
C THR A 94 -11.42 0.80 0.50
N VAL A 95 -12.35 0.61 -0.42
CA VAL A 95 -13.80 0.74 -0.19
C VAL A 95 -14.31 -0.37 0.73
N MET A 96 -13.80 -1.59 0.59
CA MET A 96 -14.18 -2.73 1.43
C MET A 96 -13.48 -2.74 2.79
N CYS A 97 -12.52 -1.83 3.02
CA CYS A 97 -11.79 -1.76 4.27
C CYS A 97 -12.72 -1.49 5.48
N LYS A 98 -12.77 -2.46 6.40
CA LYS A 98 -13.57 -2.42 7.63
C LYS A 98 -12.93 -1.55 8.75
N SER A 99 -11.73 -1.00 8.54
CA SER A 99 -11.04 -0.18 9.53
C SER A 99 -11.76 1.14 9.81
N ASP A 100 -11.81 1.55 11.08
CA ASP A 100 -12.35 2.84 11.52
C ASP A 100 -11.46 4.02 11.14
N LYS A 101 -10.15 3.78 10.99
CA LYS A 101 -9.17 4.79 10.61
C LYS A 101 -8.20 4.27 9.54
N VAL A 102 -7.85 5.14 8.62
CA VAL A 102 -6.90 4.84 7.54
C VAL A 102 -5.86 5.96 7.48
N LEU A 103 -4.58 5.58 7.35
CA LEU A 103 -3.46 6.51 7.23
C LEU A 103 -3.24 6.84 5.75
N ILE A 104 -3.51 8.09 5.36
CA ILE A 104 -3.29 8.60 4.00
C ILE A 104 -2.37 9.81 4.08
N ALA A 105 -1.28 9.83 3.31
CA ALA A 105 -0.35 10.96 3.26
C ALA A 105 0.03 11.51 4.66
N SER A 106 0.38 10.60 5.58
CA SER A 106 0.77 10.90 6.97
C SER A 106 -0.33 11.47 7.87
N ASN A 107 -1.60 11.43 7.44
CA ASN A 107 -2.75 11.88 8.23
C ASN A 107 -3.74 10.75 8.45
N TRP A 108 -4.32 10.68 9.66
CA TRP A 108 -5.36 9.72 9.99
C TRP A 108 -6.73 10.28 9.61
N TYR A 109 -7.44 9.56 8.76
CA TYR A 109 -8.81 9.86 8.37
C TYR A 109 -9.75 8.79 8.89
N SER A 110 -11.03 9.12 9.10
CA SER A 110 -12.04 8.10 9.37
C SER A 110 -12.21 7.21 8.14
N GLY A 111 -12.40 5.90 8.36
CA GLY A 111 -12.63 4.95 7.28
C GLY A 111 -13.83 5.33 6.44
N ALA A 112 -14.90 5.83 7.07
CA ALA A 112 -16.09 6.32 6.37
C ALA A 112 -15.79 7.47 5.39
N LEU A 113 -14.93 8.43 5.78
CA LEU A 113 -14.52 9.53 4.90
C LEU A 113 -13.73 8.99 3.70
N VAL A 114 -12.78 8.09 3.96
CA VAL A 114 -11.94 7.52 2.90
C VAL A 114 -12.80 6.73 1.92
N ARG A 115 -13.65 5.82 2.39
CA ARG A 115 -14.59 5.08 1.54
C ARG A 115 -15.48 6.03 0.73
N GLY A 116 -16.06 7.05 1.37
CA GLY A 116 -16.90 8.04 0.70
C GLY A 116 -16.18 8.87 -0.37
N LYS A 117 -14.87 9.11 -0.23
CA LYS A 117 -14.07 9.74 -1.28
C LYS A 117 -13.75 8.77 -2.42
N PHE A 118 -13.34 7.55 -2.12
CA PHE A 118 -13.00 6.54 -3.12
C PHE A 118 -14.21 6.15 -3.99
N MET A 119 -15.41 6.09 -3.39
CA MET A 119 -16.66 5.87 -4.13
C MET A 119 -17.04 7.00 -5.11
N LYS A 120 -16.41 8.17 -5.00
CA LYS A 120 -16.65 9.32 -5.91
C LYS A 120 -15.63 9.39 -7.04
N LEU A 121 -14.67 8.47 -7.08
CA LEU A 121 -13.71 8.41 -8.18
C LEU A 121 -14.44 8.07 -9.47
N ASN A 122 -13.93 8.61 -10.58
CA ASN A 122 -14.47 8.45 -11.92
C ASN A 122 -13.31 8.44 -12.92
N TYR A 123 -13.64 8.31 -14.21
CA TYR A 123 -12.68 8.33 -15.32
C TYR A 123 -11.57 9.37 -15.15
N SER A 124 -11.93 10.66 -15.00
CA SER A 124 -10.96 11.76 -14.97
C SER A 124 -10.01 11.65 -13.78
N HIS A 125 -10.48 11.15 -12.63
CA HIS A 125 -9.60 10.96 -11.48
C HIS A 125 -8.55 9.88 -11.71
N VAL A 126 -8.89 8.79 -12.40
CA VAL A 126 -7.94 7.72 -12.72
C VAL A 126 -6.96 8.20 -13.79
N GLU A 127 -7.44 8.87 -14.84
CA GLU A 127 -6.59 9.48 -15.87
C GLU A 127 -5.56 10.46 -15.26
N TYR A 128 -6.00 11.32 -14.35
CA TYR A 128 -5.10 12.19 -13.59
C TYR A 128 -4.02 11.42 -12.80
N VAL A 129 -4.38 10.30 -12.16
CA VAL A 129 -3.41 9.48 -11.42
C VAL A 129 -2.42 8.80 -12.37
N LEU A 130 -2.85 8.34 -13.54
CA LEU A 130 -1.97 7.80 -14.57
C LEU A 130 -0.97 8.86 -15.05
N HIS A 131 -1.42 10.08 -15.35
CA HIS A 131 -0.53 11.19 -15.69
C HIS A 131 0.48 11.51 -14.57
N CYS A 132 0.03 11.46 -13.31
CA CYS A 132 0.93 11.66 -12.16
C CYS A 132 2.02 10.58 -12.06
N LEU A 133 1.71 9.33 -12.42
CA LEU A 133 2.69 8.24 -12.46
C LEU A 133 3.70 8.44 -13.59
N GLU A 134 3.22 8.75 -14.79
CA GLU A 134 4.06 8.95 -15.98
C GLU A 134 4.99 10.15 -15.84
N GLY A 135 4.47 11.28 -15.34
CA GLY A 135 5.24 12.50 -15.13
C GLY A 135 6.20 12.47 -13.94
N ASN A 136 6.15 11.44 -13.09
CA ASN A 136 6.99 11.38 -11.91
C ASN A 136 8.44 10.96 -12.25
N THR A 137 9.37 11.89 -12.09
CA THR A 137 10.80 11.67 -12.33
C THR A 137 11.54 11.02 -11.15
N SER A 138 10.90 10.92 -9.98
CA SER A 138 11.50 10.39 -8.76
C SER A 138 11.09 8.94 -8.47
N LYS A 139 12.03 8.13 -7.98
CA LYS A 139 11.76 6.74 -7.60
C LYS A 139 10.73 6.64 -6.49
N ILE A 140 9.59 6.01 -6.81
CA ILE A 140 8.56 5.69 -5.83
C ILE A 140 9.03 4.49 -4.98
N LYS A 141 9.29 4.71 -3.68
CA LYS A 141 9.72 3.65 -2.76
C LYS A 141 8.59 2.73 -2.32
N ASN A 142 7.36 3.25 -2.31
CA ASN A 142 6.16 2.50 -1.93
C ASN A 142 5.00 2.92 -2.83
N ILE A 143 4.77 2.14 -3.88
CA ILE A 143 3.78 2.44 -4.93
C ILE A 143 2.36 2.49 -4.39
N LYS A 144 1.98 1.55 -3.51
CA LYS A 144 0.64 1.50 -2.91
C LYS A 144 0.33 2.77 -2.11
N LYS A 145 1.26 3.23 -1.26
CA LYS A 145 1.08 4.48 -0.49
C LYS A 145 0.98 5.71 -1.39
N TYR A 146 1.74 5.74 -2.48
CA TYR A 146 1.67 6.81 -3.47
C TYR A 146 0.30 6.84 -4.14
N LEU A 147 -0.15 5.72 -4.71
CA LEU A 147 -1.44 5.60 -5.38
C LEU A 147 -2.60 5.96 -4.45
N LEU A 148 -2.59 5.44 -3.22
CA LEU A 148 -3.64 5.71 -2.25
C LEU A 148 -3.74 7.21 -1.91
N ALA A 149 -2.60 7.89 -1.79
CA ALA A 149 -2.56 9.34 -1.59
C ALA A 149 -3.03 10.12 -2.84
N ALA A 150 -2.60 9.70 -4.03
CA ALA A 150 -2.97 10.33 -5.28
C ALA A 150 -4.49 10.22 -5.53
N LEU A 151 -5.06 9.02 -5.39
CA LEU A 151 -6.49 8.75 -5.54
C LEU A 151 -7.32 9.54 -4.50
N PHE A 152 -6.92 9.53 -3.23
CA PHE A 152 -7.64 10.27 -2.18
C PHE A 152 -7.67 11.80 -2.42
N ASN A 153 -6.61 12.34 -3.03
CA ASN A 153 -6.47 13.75 -3.32
C ASN A 153 -7.02 14.15 -4.70
N ALA A 154 -7.17 13.21 -5.64
CA ALA A 154 -7.56 13.49 -7.02
C ALA A 154 -8.79 14.40 -7.15
N PRO A 155 -9.92 14.16 -6.43
CA PRO A 155 -11.09 15.04 -6.53
C PRO A 155 -10.85 16.49 -6.07
N SER A 156 -9.81 16.72 -5.26
CA SER A 156 -9.47 18.04 -4.73
C SER A 156 -8.35 18.74 -5.52
N THR A 157 -7.55 18.00 -6.31
CA THR A 157 -6.34 18.55 -6.95
C THR A 157 -6.40 18.56 -8.47
N ILE A 158 -7.22 17.70 -9.10
CA ILE A 158 -7.25 17.51 -10.57
C ILE A 158 -7.48 18.81 -11.36
N SER A 159 -8.43 19.65 -10.93
CA SER A 159 -8.72 20.93 -11.60
C SER A 159 -7.54 21.90 -11.51
N GLY A 160 -6.84 21.91 -10.36
CA GLY A 160 -5.65 22.75 -10.17
C GLY A 160 -4.49 22.27 -11.03
N TYR A 161 -4.30 20.96 -11.11
CA TYR A 161 -3.26 20.33 -11.93
C TYR A 161 -3.41 20.68 -13.40
N TYR A 162 -4.54 20.37 -14.04
CA TYR A 162 -4.71 20.67 -15.47
C TYR A 162 -4.67 22.17 -15.80
N ARG A 163 -5.11 23.03 -14.88
CA ARG A 163 -4.93 24.48 -15.05
C ARG A 163 -3.46 24.88 -15.05
N ALA A 164 -2.64 24.27 -14.19
CA ALA A 164 -1.20 24.53 -14.16
C ALA A 164 -0.50 24.04 -15.44
N GLU A 165 -0.83 22.84 -15.93
CA GLU A 165 -0.30 22.29 -17.18
C GLU A 165 -0.65 23.20 -18.38
N VAL A 166 -1.91 23.61 -18.52
CA VAL A 166 -2.34 24.53 -19.60
C VAL A 166 -1.61 25.86 -19.51
N ASN A 167 -1.45 26.43 -18.31
CA ASN A 167 -0.73 27.70 -18.14
C ASN A 167 0.76 27.57 -18.48
N HIS A 168 1.36 26.40 -18.26
CA HIS A 168 2.75 26.12 -18.58
C HIS A 168 2.96 25.99 -20.10
N ASP A 169 2.13 25.19 -20.76
CA ASP A 169 2.28 24.86 -22.19
C ASP A 169 1.69 25.93 -23.12
N MET A 170 0.66 26.64 -22.64
CA MET A 170 0.01 27.74 -23.37
C MET A 170 -0.11 29.01 -22.51
N PRO A 171 1.02 29.69 -22.19
CA PRO A 171 1.03 30.86 -21.30
C PRO A 171 0.13 32.01 -21.77
N TRP A 172 -0.15 32.12 -23.07
CA TRP A 172 -1.03 33.16 -23.61
C TRP A 172 -2.53 32.88 -23.38
N LEU A 173 -2.91 31.67 -23.00
CA LEU A 173 -4.26 31.31 -22.56
C LEU A 173 -4.41 31.34 -21.04
N ALA A 174 -3.32 31.62 -20.32
CA ALA A 174 -3.35 31.69 -18.87
C ALA A 174 -4.27 32.81 -18.39
N ARG A 175 -5.12 32.49 -17.41
CA ARG A 175 -6.04 33.44 -16.76
C ARG A 175 -5.59 33.73 -15.34
#